data_AF-A0A0S8DPK0-F1
#
_entry.id   AF-A0A0S8DPK0-F1
#
_cell.length_a   1.000
_cell.length_b   1.000
_cell.length_c   1.000
_cell.angle_alpha   90.00
_cell.angle_beta   90.00
_cell.angle_gamma   90.00
#
_symmetry.space_group_name_H-M   'P 1'
#
loop_
_entity.id
_entity.type
_entity.pdbx_description
1 polymer ?
#
loop_
_entity_poly.entity_id
_entity_poly.type
_entity_poly.pdbx_seq_one_letter_code
_entity_poly.pdbx_strand_id
1 'polypeptide(L)'
;MSNQKITWCLIAFYTAVSFFAGCYPKDSLQWSADGSTGIYSKDGALFIVDGNTGSLTQVAPKETTTLWPAISPDGSQFACGRLVKVDDFNYAFNLLPPGQVKVIKAHAEILKQKILVEGLKGSDFPFFGKPVTTDNGQKDSFNDQHVAWVRRYLVENLDTRLAPKIGIELINKTKSKDLTYCQLVCAPTANPNDRKILATSSQQLWRVRFSPDCRLIAYGADRINGSAWDVGYDLHIVAPTENIPPTLVAPATAIGYAFTPDSRAI
;
A
#
# COMPACT_ATOMS: atom_id res chain seq x y z
N MET A 1 15.10 43.83 16.10
CA MET A 1 15.12 42.85 14.98
C MET A 1 13.97 43.20 14.06
N SER A 2 14.18 43.34 12.74
CA SER A 2 13.10 43.74 11.84
C SER A 2 12.08 42.61 11.69
N ASN A 3 10.78 42.96 11.62
CA ASN A 3 9.67 42.02 11.44
C ASN A 3 9.90 41.06 10.26
N GLN A 4 10.60 41.52 9.24
CA GLN A 4 10.95 40.74 8.06
C GLN A 4 11.82 39.51 8.37
N LYS A 5 12.79 39.59 9.30
CA LYS A 5 13.61 38.44 9.70
C LYS A 5 12.80 37.40 10.47
N ILE A 6 11.85 37.84 11.29
CA ILE A 6 10.94 36.97 12.04
C ILE A 6 9.98 36.26 11.07
N THR A 7 9.44 36.98 10.08
CA THR A 7 8.59 36.39 9.03
C THR A 7 9.34 35.35 8.20
N TRP A 8 10.58 35.62 7.79
CA TRP A 8 11.38 34.64 7.04
C TRP A 8 11.73 33.41 7.87
N CYS A 9 12.06 33.56 9.16
CA CYS A 9 12.28 32.43 10.06
C CYS A 9 10.99 31.61 10.29
N LEU A 10 9.83 32.26 10.41
CA LEU A 10 8.55 31.57 10.55
C LEU A 10 8.16 30.82 9.28
N ILE A 11 8.37 31.39 8.10
CA ILE A 11 8.09 30.70 6.82
C ILE A 11 9.03 29.51 6.64
N ALA A 12 10.33 29.67 6.89
CA ALA A 12 11.28 28.57 6.84
C ALA A 12 10.94 27.46 7.84
N PHE A 13 10.53 27.83 9.06
CA PHE A 13 10.10 26.89 10.09
C PHE A 13 8.79 26.18 9.73
N TYR A 14 7.77 26.89 9.20
CA TYR A 14 6.53 26.27 8.74
C TYR A 14 6.73 25.34 7.55
N THR A 15 7.62 25.72 6.63
CA THR A 15 7.97 24.90 5.47
C THR A 15 8.71 23.65 5.96
N ALA A 16 9.70 23.81 6.83
CA ALA A 16 10.39 22.71 7.48
C ALA A 16 9.40 21.79 8.22
N VAL A 17 8.57 22.29 9.12
CA VAL A 17 7.61 21.47 9.89
C VAL A 17 6.60 20.77 8.99
N SER A 18 6.13 21.41 7.91
CA SER A 18 5.21 20.77 6.95
C SER A 18 5.88 19.65 6.14
N PHE A 19 7.18 19.76 5.87
CA PHE A 19 7.97 18.71 5.22
C PHE A 19 8.48 17.63 6.19
N PHE A 20 8.75 17.97 7.46
CA PHE A 20 9.32 17.07 8.48
C PHE A 20 8.27 16.32 9.30
N ALA A 21 7.06 16.86 9.43
CA ALA A 21 5.93 16.24 10.09
C ALA A 21 4.83 15.98 9.06
N GLY A 22 5.11 15.14 8.06
CA GLY A 22 4.09 14.57 7.18
C GLY A 22 3.11 13.73 8.01
N CYS A 23 2.23 14.40 8.75
CA CYS A 23 1.14 13.79 9.47
C CYS A 23 0.08 13.42 8.45
N TYR A 24 0.23 12.25 7.84
CA TYR A 24 -0.91 11.61 7.20
C TYR A 24 -1.94 11.33 8.28
N PRO A 25 -3.14 11.92 8.21
CA PRO A 25 -4.15 11.65 9.21
C PRO A 25 -4.50 10.16 9.11
N LYS A 26 -4.19 9.42 10.17
CA LYS A 26 -4.52 7.99 10.31
C LYS A 26 -6.03 7.78 10.31
N ASP A 27 -6.73 8.79 10.80
CA ASP A 27 -8.17 8.84 10.80
C ASP A 27 -8.66 9.56 9.54
N SER A 28 -9.76 9.09 8.98
CA SER A 28 -10.36 9.73 7.82
C SER A 28 -11.85 9.48 7.78
N LEU A 29 -12.61 10.48 7.36
CA LEU A 29 -14.05 10.42 7.19
C LEU A 29 -14.38 10.83 5.75
N GLN A 30 -15.21 10.04 5.08
CA GLN A 30 -15.79 10.39 3.80
C GLN A 30 -17.29 10.15 3.83
N TRP A 31 -18.07 11.08 3.26
CA TRP A 31 -19.52 10.99 3.13
C TRP A 31 -19.94 10.61 1.71
N SER A 32 -21.09 9.95 1.60
CA SER A 32 -21.88 9.86 0.37
C SER A 32 -22.29 11.26 -0.10
N ALA A 33 -22.70 11.39 -1.36
CA ALA A 33 -23.02 12.70 -1.95
C ALA A 33 -24.21 13.39 -1.28
N ASP A 34 -25.17 12.60 -0.79
CA ASP A 34 -26.35 13.06 -0.05
C ASP A 34 -26.11 13.24 1.46
N GLY A 35 -24.91 12.86 1.94
CA GLY A 35 -24.56 12.89 3.37
C GLY A 35 -25.27 11.85 4.24
N SER A 36 -26.04 10.92 3.67
CA SER A 36 -26.81 9.94 4.44
C SER A 36 -25.93 8.86 5.07
N THR A 37 -24.79 8.54 4.45
CA THR A 37 -23.89 7.48 4.88
C THR A 37 -22.44 7.93 4.82
N GLY A 38 -21.69 7.67 5.89
CA GLY A 38 -20.25 7.94 5.95
C GLY A 38 -19.44 6.66 6.10
N ILE A 39 -18.17 6.73 5.73
CA ILE A 39 -17.15 5.75 6.09
C ILE A 39 -16.06 6.45 6.90
N TYR A 40 -15.79 5.91 8.08
CA TYR A 40 -14.85 6.47 9.04
C TYR A 40 -13.78 5.44 9.39
N SER A 41 -12.52 5.78 9.11
CA SER A 41 -11.36 5.07 9.62
C SER A 41 -10.91 5.73 10.91
N LYS A 42 -10.77 4.95 11.98
CA LYS A 42 -10.24 5.40 13.27
C LYS A 42 -9.28 4.38 13.83
N ASP A 43 -8.06 4.78 14.12
CA ASP A 43 -7.03 3.91 14.71
C ASP A 43 -6.80 2.60 13.92
N GLY A 44 -7.08 2.60 12.61
CA GLY A 44 -6.98 1.43 11.74
C GLY A 44 -8.17 0.46 11.79
N ALA A 45 -9.26 0.82 12.49
CA ALA A 45 -10.56 0.17 12.39
C ALA A 45 -11.48 0.97 11.45
N LEU A 46 -12.48 0.31 10.87
CA LEU A 46 -13.38 0.89 9.89
C LEU A 46 -14.83 0.86 10.39
N PHE A 47 -15.54 1.98 10.22
CA PHE A 47 -16.90 2.18 10.68
C PHE A 47 -17.76 2.79 9.57
N ILE A 48 -18.98 2.30 9.41
CA ILE A 48 -20.04 3.01 8.69
C ILE A 48 -20.65 4.02 9.67
N VAL A 49 -20.86 5.25 9.19
CA VAL A 49 -21.49 6.33 9.94
C VAL A 49 -22.89 6.56 9.39
N ASP A 50 -23.89 6.54 10.25
CA ASP A 50 -25.24 7.00 9.90
C ASP A 50 -25.27 8.54 9.90
N GLY A 51 -25.65 9.15 8.78
CA GLY A 51 -25.60 10.61 8.60
C GLY A 51 -26.63 11.39 9.43
N ASN A 52 -27.73 10.74 9.82
CA ASN A 52 -28.80 11.39 10.58
C ASN A 52 -28.52 11.38 12.09
N THR A 53 -27.97 10.28 12.59
CA THR A 53 -27.78 10.02 14.02
C THR A 53 -26.33 10.14 14.47
N GLY A 54 -25.38 10.06 13.54
CA GLY A 54 -23.94 9.96 13.83
C GLY A 54 -23.53 8.58 14.40
N SER A 55 -24.43 7.60 14.39
CA SER A 55 -24.17 6.27 14.93
C SER A 55 -23.05 5.56 14.14
N LEU A 56 -22.16 4.88 14.84
CA LEU A 56 -21.04 4.15 14.25
C LEU A 56 -21.30 2.65 14.28
N THR A 57 -21.29 2.01 13.11
CA THR A 57 -21.34 0.56 12.96
C THR A 57 -19.97 0.06 12.53
N GLN A 58 -19.29 -0.72 13.36
CA GLN A 58 -17.98 -1.24 13.01
C GLN A 58 -18.09 -2.30 11.90
N VAL A 59 -17.30 -2.14 10.84
CA VAL A 59 -17.26 -3.04 9.69
C VAL A 59 -15.90 -3.70 9.49
N ALA A 60 -14.83 -3.17 10.09
CA ALA A 60 -13.56 -3.88 10.15
C ALA A 60 -12.84 -3.63 11.48
N PRO A 61 -12.17 -4.65 12.03
CA PRO A 61 -11.36 -4.50 13.23
C PRO A 61 -10.06 -3.74 12.93
N LYS A 62 -9.42 -3.29 14.01
CA LYS A 62 -8.14 -2.58 13.99
C LYS A 62 -7.07 -3.33 13.19
N GLU A 63 -6.17 -2.59 12.54
CA GLU A 63 -4.95 -3.11 11.87
C GLU A 63 -5.23 -4.06 10.69
N THR A 64 -6.48 -4.17 10.25
CA THR A 64 -6.85 -4.99 9.09
C THR A 64 -7.09 -4.17 7.83
N THR A 65 -7.12 -2.84 7.91
CA THR A 65 -7.41 -1.97 6.77
C THR A 65 -6.27 -1.01 6.46
N THR A 66 -6.11 -0.68 5.18
CA THR A 66 -5.19 0.37 4.74
C THR A 66 -5.81 1.75 4.93
N LEU A 67 -5.00 2.79 4.74
CA LEU A 67 -5.41 4.18 4.92
C LEU A 67 -6.38 4.65 3.83
N TRP A 68 -7.30 5.52 4.24
CA TRP A 68 -8.26 6.23 3.37
C TRP A 68 -9.17 5.31 2.55
N PRO A 69 -10.14 4.66 3.23
CA PRO A 69 -11.25 3.98 2.57
C PRO A 69 -12.13 4.98 1.81
N ALA A 70 -13.03 4.47 0.98
CA ALA A 70 -14.04 5.27 0.31
C ALA A 70 -15.44 4.71 0.45
N ILE A 71 -16.40 5.62 0.42
CA ILE A 71 -17.83 5.35 0.25
C ILE A 71 -18.21 5.74 -1.19
N SER A 72 -19.11 4.99 -1.80
CA SER A 72 -19.66 5.34 -3.11
C SER A 72 -20.52 6.61 -3.01
N PRO A 73 -20.59 7.42 -4.08
CA PRO A 73 -21.43 8.62 -4.11
C PRO A 73 -22.90 8.37 -3.72
N ASP A 74 -23.46 7.24 -4.11
CA ASP A 74 -24.82 6.81 -3.78
C ASP A 74 -24.98 6.22 -2.36
N GLY A 75 -23.88 6.11 -1.59
CA GLY A 75 -23.87 5.54 -0.24
C GLY A 75 -24.11 4.02 -0.16
N SER A 76 -24.27 3.33 -1.29
CA SER A 76 -24.66 1.92 -1.32
C SER A 76 -23.50 0.95 -1.04
N GLN A 77 -22.26 1.39 -1.25
CA GLN A 77 -21.06 0.58 -1.18
C GLN A 77 -19.91 1.33 -0.51
N PHE A 78 -19.01 0.57 0.11
CA PHE A 78 -17.71 1.09 0.53
C PHE A 78 -16.59 0.22 -0.01
N ALA A 79 -15.41 0.81 -0.14
CA ALA A 79 -14.21 0.12 -0.56
C ALA A 79 -13.00 0.52 0.29
N CYS A 80 -12.14 -0.45 0.57
CA CYS A 80 -10.94 -0.25 1.37
C CYS A 80 -9.86 -1.24 1.00
N GLY A 81 -8.59 -0.89 1.21
CA GLY A 81 -7.54 -1.91 1.26
C GLY A 81 -7.65 -2.69 2.56
N ARG A 82 -7.40 -4.00 2.50
CA ARG A 82 -7.37 -4.91 3.63
C ARG A 82 -6.00 -5.57 3.70
N LEU A 83 -5.33 -5.49 4.85
CA LEU A 83 -4.09 -6.22 5.12
C LEU A 83 -4.41 -7.66 5.51
N VAL A 84 -3.78 -8.60 4.83
CA VAL A 84 -3.93 -10.04 5.06
C VAL A 84 -2.58 -10.64 5.38
N LYS A 85 -2.49 -11.34 6.51
CA LYS A 85 -1.32 -12.13 6.88
C LYS A 85 -1.19 -13.35 5.98
N VAL A 86 0.04 -13.67 5.61
CA VAL A 86 0.38 -14.81 4.78
C VAL A 86 0.58 -16.03 5.68
N ASP A 87 -0.38 -16.94 5.66
CA ASP A 87 -0.26 -18.24 6.33
C ASP A 87 0.46 -19.26 5.44
N ASP A 88 0.19 -19.23 4.13
CA ASP A 88 0.86 -20.04 3.11
C ASP A 88 1.48 -19.13 2.05
N PHE A 89 2.81 -19.21 1.91
CA PHE A 89 3.55 -18.39 0.97
C PHE A 89 3.16 -18.67 -0.48
N ASN A 90 3.04 -19.93 -0.89
CA ASN A 90 2.78 -20.29 -2.29
C ASN A 90 1.39 -19.85 -2.71
N TYR A 91 0.40 -20.05 -1.84
CA TYR A 91 -0.95 -19.57 -2.06
C TYR A 91 -0.96 -18.05 -2.22
N ALA A 92 -0.42 -17.31 -1.25
CA ALA A 92 -0.42 -15.85 -1.30
C ALA A 92 0.38 -15.29 -2.48
N PHE A 93 1.51 -15.91 -2.82
CA PHE A 93 2.35 -15.51 -3.95
C PHE A 93 1.63 -15.68 -5.30
N ASN A 94 0.82 -16.74 -5.44
CA ASN A 94 0.01 -16.98 -6.64
C ASN A 94 -1.19 -16.05 -6.76
N LEU A 95 -1.60 -15.40 -5.67
CA LEU A 95 -2.63 -14.36 -5.72
C LEU A 95 -2.09 -13.01 -6.21
N LEU A 96 -0.77 -12.79 -6.20
CA LEU A 96 -0.20 -11.48 -6.55
C LEU A 96 -0.30 -11.20 -8.07
N PRO A 97 -0.40 -9.91 -8.46
CA PRO A 97 -0.36 -9.53 -9.87
C PRO A 97 0.91 -10.05 -10.57
N PRO A 98 0.82 -10.57 -11.81
CA PRO A 98 1.97 -11.14 -12.52
C PRO A 98 3.18 -10.21 -12.64
N GLY A 99 2.92 -8.91 -12.79
CA GLY A 99 3.98 -7.89 -12.81
C GLY A 99 4.78 -7.83 -11.51
N GLN A 100 4.11 -7.89 -10.35
CA GLN A 100 4.77 -7.91 -9.04
C GLN A 100 5.53 -9.22 -8.81
N VAL A 101 4.94 -10.36 -9.19
CA VAL A 101 5.61 -11.67 -9.15
C VAL A 101 6.91 -11.63 -9.96
N LYS A 102 6.88 -11.09 -11.17
CA LYS A 102 8.07 -10.97 -12.03
C LYS A 102 9.17 -10.14 -11.35
N VAL A 103 8.81 -9.03 -10.71
CA VAL A 103 9.77 -8.15 -10.02
C VAL A 103 10.35 -8.82 -8.78
N ILE A 104 9.53 -9.49 -7.96
CA ILE A 104 9.99 -10.23 -6.78
C ILE A 104 11.01 -11.30 -7.21
N LYS A 105 10.72 -12.06 -8.27
CA LYS A 105 11.64 -13.06 -8.83
C LYS A 105 12.95 -12.44 -9.29
N ALA A 106 12.89 -11.35 -10.05
CA ALA A 106 14.08 -10.67 -10.55
C ALA A 106 14.96 -10.14 -9.42
N HIS A 107 14.38 -9.52 -8.41
CA HIS A 107 15.13 -9.00 -7.25
C HIS A 107 15.68 -10.11 -6.36
N ALA A 108 14.97 -11.24 -6.24
CA ALA A 108 15.49 -12.42 -5.54
C ALA A 108 16.72 -12.99 -6.26
N GLU A 109 16.74 -13.00 -7.60
CA GLU A 109 17.92 -13.43 -8.36
C GLU A 109 19.09 -12.46 -8.18
N ILE A 110 18.86 -11.14 -8.18
CA ILE A 110 19.90 -10.15 -7.87
C ILE A 110 20.47 -10.38 -6.47
N LEU A 111 19.61 -10.57 -5.47
CA LEU A 111 20.00 -10.86 -4.10
C LEU A 111 20.82 -12.16 -4.00
N LYS A 112 20.38 -13.22 -4.68
CA LYS A 112 21.11 -14.48 -4.79
C LYS A 112 22.53 -14.28 -5.31
N GLN A 113 22.68 -13.62 -6.47
CA GLN A 113 23.99 -13.38 -7.06
C GLN A 113 24.90 -12.59 -6.12
N LYS A 114 24.33 -11.59 -5.42
CA LYS A 114 25.06 -10.80 -4.42
C LYS A 114 25.57 -11.65 -3.26
N ILE A 115 24.76 -12.56 -2.72
CA ILE A 115 25.19 -13.48 -1.66
C ILE A 115 26.27 -14.45 -2.17
N LEU A 116 26.16 -14.91 -3.42
CA LEU A 116 27.16 -15.83 -3.99
C LEU A 116 28.53 -15.17 -4.10
N VAL A 117 28.58 -13.91 -4.56
CA VAL A 117 29.80 -13.12 -4.78
C VAL A 117 30.36 -12.49 -3.51
N GLU A 118 29.53 -11.76 -2.76
CA GLU A 118 29.97 -10.96 -1.61
C GLU A 118 29.85 -11.74 -0.28
N GLY A 119 29.07 -12.82 -0.24
CA GLY A 119 28.69 -13.49 1.00
C GLY A 119 27.63 -12.72 1.80
N LEU A 120 27.35 -13.21 3.00
CA LEU A 120 26.53 -12.47 3.97
C LEU A 120 27.40 -11.45 4.71
N LYS A 121 26.82 -10.29 5.03
CA LYS A 121 27.45 -9.30 5.91
C LYS A 121 26.88 -9.48 7.32
N GLY A 122 27.57 -10.25 8.15
CA GLY A 122 27.08 -10.64 9.47
C GLY A 122 25.88 -11.59 9.37
N SER A 123 24.84 -11.37 10.18
CA SER A 123 23.64 -12.22 10.28
C SER A 123 22.43 -11.68 9.51
N ASP A 124 22.63 -10.92 8.43
CA ASP A 124 21.55 -10.38 7.60
C ASP A 124 21.86 -10.46 6.10
N PHE A 125 20.80 -10.42 5.29
CA PHE A 125 20.88 -10.40 3.84
C PHE A 125 21.56 -9.12 3.35
N PRO A 126 22.43 -9.21 2.33
CA PRO A 126 22.96 -8.01 1.71
C PRO A 126 21.81 -7.20 1.07
N PHE A 127 21.97 -5.88 1.08
CA PHE A 127 20.99 -4.99 0.47
C PHE A 127 20.97 -5.19 -1.06
N PHE A 128 19.78 -5.35 -1.65
CA PHE A 128 19.60 -5.46 -3.10
C PHE A 128 18.76 -4.26 -3.57
N GLY A 129 19.42 -3.31 -4.25
CA GLY A 129 18.82 -2.03 -4.64
C GLY A 129 19.88 -0.93 -4.64
N LYS A 130 19.53 0.23 -5.20
CA LYS A 130 20.32 1.45 -4.97
C LYS A 130 19.80 2.10 -3.69
N PRO A 131 20.65 2.35 -2.67
CA PRO A 131 20.24 3.19 -1.56
C PRO A 131 19.90 4.57 -2.12
N VAL A 132 18.67 5.01 -1.96
CA VAL A 132 18.34 6.43 -2.10
C VAL A 132 18.62 7.03 -0.75
N THR A 133 19.72 7.75 -0.64
CA THR A 133 19.89 8.69 0.46
C THR A 133 18.92 9.82 0.20
N THR A 134 17.80 9.85 0.91
CA THR A 134 17.15 11.13 1.18
C THR A 134 18.10 11.95 2.06
N ASP A 135 18.07 13.28 1.96
CA ASP A 135 18.93 14.20 2.72
C ASP A 135 18.84 14.03 4.26
N ASN A 136 17.89 13.20 4.72
CA ASN A 136 17.60 12.92 6.11
C ASN A 136 18.20 11.60 6.61
N GLY A 137 19.00 10.91 5.79
CA GLY A 137 19.55 9.58 6.13
C GLY A 137 18.50 8.46 6.16
N GLN A 138 17.27 8.74 5.71
CA GLN A 138 16.22 7.76 5.54
C GLN A 138 16.49 6.97 4.25
N LYS A 139 16.74 5.66 4.40
CA LYS A 139 16.97 4.72 3.30
C LYS A 139 15.65 4.39 2.62
N ASP A 140 15.22 5.21 1.66
CA ASP A 140 14.09 4.83 0.81
C ASP A 140 14.59 4.05 -0.39
N SER A 141 14.88 2.77 -0.16
CA SER A 141 15.29 1.87 -1.22
C SER A 141 14.51 0.58 -1.07
N PHE A 142 13.39 0.52 -1.81
CA PHE A 142 12.27 -0.41 -1.70
C PHE A 142 11.50 -0.32 -0.36
N ASN A 143 10.16 -0.32 -0.41
CA ASN A 143 9.33 -0.49 0.78
C ASN A 143 9.74 -1.80 1.50
N ASP A 144 9.90 -1.75 2.83
CA ASP A 144 10.22 -2.89 3.69
C ASP A 144 9.38 -4.14 3.38
N GLN A 145 8.12 -3.93 2.96
CA GLN A 145 7.20 -5.00 2.56
C GLN A 145 7.70 -5.74 1.31
N HIS A 146 8.15 -5.04 0.26
CA HIS A 146 8.75 -5.67 -0.93
C HIS A 146 10.01 -6.46 -0.57
N VAL A 147 10.86 -5.88 0.28
CA VAL A 147 12.09 -6.52 0.73
C VAL A 147 11.78 -7.83 1.46
N ALA A 148 10.74 -7.86 2.29
CA ALA A 148 10.27 -9.07 2.96
C ALA A 148 9.79 -10.14 1.96
N TRP A 149 9.03 -9.76 0.94
CA TRP A 149 8.58 -10.67 -0.13
C TRP A 149 9.73 -11.29 -0.90
N VAL A 150 10.74 -10.49 -1.27
CA VAL A 150 11.93 -10.98 -1.99
C VAL A 150 12.76 -11.94 -1.14
N ARG A 151 13.03 -11.58 0.13
CA ARG A 151 13.76 -12.44 1.06
C ARG A 151 13.01 -13.75 1.31
N ARG A 152 11.69 -13.68 1.49
CA ARG A 152 10.85 -14.87 1.64
C ARG A 152 10.92 -15.74 0.39
N TYR A 153 10.70 -15.18 -0.80
CA TYR A 153 10.76 -15.92 -2.06
C TYR A 153 12.09 -16.65 -2.22
N LEU A 154 13.21 -15.96 -1.95
CA LEU A 154 14.55 -16.55 -2.04
C LEU A 154 14.70 -17.77 -1.12
N VAL A 155 14.21 -17.66 0.12
CA VAL A 155 14.31 -18.72 1.13
C VAL A 155 13.34 -19.89 0.87
N GLU A 156 12.18 -19.65 0.26
CA GLU A 156 11.28 -20.72 -0.17
C GLU A 156 11.75 -21.44 -1.45
N ASN A 157 12.63 -20.80 -2.24
CA ASN A 157 13.14 -21.31 -3.51
C ASN A 157 14.67 -21.50 -3.49
N LEU A 158 15.22 -21.94 -2.36
CA LEU A 158 16.66 -22.15 -2.21
C LEU A 158 17.16 -23.25 -3.13
N ASP A 159 18.31 -23.00 -3.76
CA ASP A 159 19.09 -24.06 -4.40
C ASP A 159 20.18 -24.60 -3.46
N THR A 160 20.76 -25.73 -3.86
CA THR A 160 21.79 -26.46 -3.11
C THR A 160 23.07 -25.64 -2.88
N ARG A 161 23.32 -24.61 -3.70
CA ARG A 161 24.51 -23.75 -3.60
C ARG A 161 24.31 -22.62 -2.61
N LEU A 162 23.08 -22.12 -2.48
CA LEU A 162 22.75 -20.95 -1.67
C LEU A 162 22.44 -21.30 -0.22
N ALA A 163 21.78 -22.45 0.04
CA ALA A 163 21.38 -22.84 1.39
C ALA A 163 22.54 -22.85 2.42
N PRO A 164 23.75 -23.41 2.09
CA PRO A 164 24.88 -23.38 3.02
C PRO A 164 25.43 -21.97 3.28
N LYS A 165 25.34 -21.06 2.31
CA LYS A 165 25.81 -19.67 2.44
C LYS A 165 24.88 -18.81 3.30
N ILE A 166 23.58 -19.09 3.29
CA ILE A 166 22.61 -18.36 4.12
C ILE A 166 22.60 -18.88 5.56
N GLY A 167 22.70 -20.21 5.72
CA GLY A 167 22.64 -20.86 7.02
C GLY A 167 21.22 -21.05 7.53
N ILE A 168 21.00 -22.15 8.27
CA ILE A 168 19.68 -22.58 8.74
C ILE A 168 19.01 -21.55 9.68
N GLU A 169 19.82 -20.84 10.47
CA GLU A 169 19.31 -19.84 11.42
C GLU A 169 18.63 -18.67 10.70
N LEU A 170 19.29 -18.08 9.70
CA LEU A 170 18.74 -16.96 8.94
C LEU A 170 17.55 -17.40 8.06
N ILE A 171 17.58 -18.64 7.55
CA ILE A 171 16.44 -19.26 6.85
C ILE A 171 15.23 -19.31 7.78
N ASN A 172 15.37 -19.90 8.97
CA ASN A 172 14.27 -20.05 9.92
C ASN A 172 13.78 -18.69 10.43
N LYS A 173 14.68 -17.76 10.72
CA LYS A 173 14.35 -16.38 11.10
C LYS A 173 13.58 -15.65 10.01
N THR A 174 13.92 -15.87 8.74
CA THR A 174 13.16 -15.29 7.62
C THR A 174 11.80 -15.96 7.50
N LYS A 175 11.74 -17.28 7.74
CA LYS A 175 10.50 -18.03 7.67
C LYS A 175 9.52 -17.74 8.82
N SER A 176 10.02 -17.30 9.97
CA SER A 176 9.19 -16.95 11.13
C SER A 176 8.67 -15.52 11.10
N LYS A 177 9.16 -14.65 10.21
CA LYS A 177 8.66 -13.28 10.10
C LYS A 177 7.33 -13.26 9.37
N ASP A 178 6.33 -12.61 9.98
CA ASP A 178 5.05 -12.32 9.33
C ASP A 178 5.28 -11.64 7.98
N LEU A 179 4.54 -12.11 6.98
CA LEU A 179 4.46 -11.50 5.67
C LEU A 179 3.01 -11.11 5.43
N THR A 180 2.78 -10.00 4.75
CA THR A 180 1.43 -9.50 4.47
C THR A 180 1.28 -9.13 3.01
N TYR A 181 0.06 -9.26 2.50
CA TYR A 181 -0.38 -8.68 1.24
C TYR A 181 -1.66 -7.87 1.46
N CYS A 182 -1.96 -6.99 0.53
CA CYS A 182 -3.17 -6.19 0.54
C CYS A 182 -4.20 -6.76 -0.42
N GLN A 183 -5.47 -6.64 -0.04
CA GLN A 183 -6.62 -6.87 -0.91
C GLN A 183 -7.39 -5.56 -1.05
N LEU A 184 -7.75 -5.14 -2.25
CA LEU A 184 -8.81 -4.15 -2.42
C LEU A 184 -10.14 -4.86 -2.26
N VAL A 185 -10.91 -4.43 -1.28
CA VAL A 185 -12.22 -5.00 -0.96
C VAL A 185 -13.29 -3.97 -1.25
N CYS A 186 -14.40 -4.39 -1.85
CA CYS A 186 -15.64 -3.62 -1.96
C CYS A 186 -16.77 -4.40 -1.31
N ALA A 187 -17.68 -3.73 -0.61
CA ALA A 187 -18.83 -4.36 0.02
C ALA A 187 -20.04 -3.42 0.08
N PRO A 188 -21.27 -3.95 0.06
CA PRO A 188 -22.47 -3.18 0.33
C PRO A 188 -22.46 -2.59 1.74
N THR A 189 -22.91 -1.35 1.91
CA THR A 189 -23.06 -0.73 3.23
C THR A 189 -24.12 -1.43 4.08
N ALA A 190 -25.21 -1.88 3.44
CA ALA A 190 -26.29 -2.62 4.09
C ALA A 190 -25.87 -4.03 4.57
N ASN A 191 -24.85 -4.63 3.95
CA ASN A 191 -24.32 -5.93 4.36
C ASN A 191 -22.78 -5.97 4.21
N PRO A 192 -22.04 -5.40 5.18
CA PRO A 192 -20.58 -5.28 5.10
C PRO A 192 -19.81 -6.60 5.11
N ASN A 193 -20.49 -7.73 5.33
CA ASN A 193 -19.89 -9.06 5.27
C ASN A 193 -19.90 -9.65 3.86
N ASP A 194 -20.74 -9.14 2.96
CA ASP A 194 -20.78 -9.54 1.55
C ASP A 194 -19.67 -8.83 0.76
N ARG A 195 -18.43 -9.25 1.02
CA ARG A 195 -17.21 -8.60 0.53
C ARG A 195 -16.74 -9.24 -0.78
N LYS A 196 -16.49 -8.41 -1.78
CA LYS A 196 -15.81 -8.81 -3.02
C LYS A 196 -14.34 -8.35 -2.97
N ILE A 197 -13.43 -9.26 -3.28
CA ILE A 197 -12.02 -8.94 -3.51
C ILE A 197 -11.89 -8.51 -4.97
N LEU A 198 -11.43 -7.27 -5.20
CA LEU A 198 -11.29 -6.68 -6.53
C LEU A 198 -9.84 -6.70 -7.03
N ALA A 199 -8.88 -6.62 -6.11
CA ALA A 199 -7.47 -6.62 -6.43
C ALA A 199 -6.65 -7.18 -5.27
N THR A 200 -5.44 -7.61 -5.58
CA THR A 200 -4.41 -8.01 -4.61
C THR A 200 -3.11 -7.29 -4.92
N SER A 201 -2.27 -7.09 -3.91
CA SER A 201 -0.97 -6.45 -4.07
C SER A 201 -0.03 -6.86 -2.93
N SER A 202 1.25 -7.05 -3.22
CA SER A 202 2.29 -7.21 -2.21
C SER A 202 2.66 -5.90 -1.53
N GLN A 203 2.12 -4.78 -2.03
CA GLN A 203 2.32 -3.42 -1.52
C GLN A 203 1.06 -2.89 -0.86
N GLN A 204 1.23 -1.88 -0.03
CA GLN A 204 0.12 -1.15 0.55
C GLN A 204 -0.72 -0.45 -0.54
N LEU A 205 -2.04 -0.48 -0.34
CA LEU A 205 -2.99 0.23 -1.18
C LEU A 205 -3.40 1.54 -0.49
N TRP A 206 -3.50 2.60 -1.28
CA TRP A 206 -3.67 3.96 -0.81
C TRP A 206 -4.81 4.68 -1.50
N ARG A 207 -5.54 5.50 -0.73
CA ARG A 207 -6.51 6.50 -1.21
C ARG A 207 -7.56 5.91 -2.16
N VAL A 208 -8.35 4.96 -1.69
CA VAL A 208 -9.42 4.41 -2.51
C VAL A 208 -10.41 5.52 -2.90
N ARG A 209 -10.92 5.52 -4.13
CA ARG A 209 -11.95 6.47 -4.60
C ARG A 209 -12.91 5.80 -5.57
N PHE A 210 -14.21 5.98 -5.36
CA PHE A 210 -15.21 5.67 -6.38
C PHE A 210 -15.27 6.78 -7.44
N SER A 211 -15.56 6.40 -8.69
CA SER A 211 -16.02 7.35 -9.70
C SER A 211 -17.41 7.90 -9.34
N PRO A 212 -17.76 9.11 -9.79
CA PRO A 212 -19.09 9.69 -9.57
C PRO A 212 -20.25 8.79 -10.00
N ASP A 213 -20.09 8.01 -11.08
CA ASP A 213 -21.08 7.06 -11.57
C ASP A 213 -21.10 5.70 -10.85
N CYS A 214 -20.26 5.52 -9.83
CA CYS A 214 -20.09 4.29 -9.04
C CYS A 214 -19.60 3.06 -9.83
N ARG A 215 -19.14 3.23 -11.08
CA ARG A 215 -18.72 2.10 -11.95
C ARG A 215 -17.25 1.73 -11.84
N LEU A 216 -16.42 2.63 -11.33
CA LEU A 216 -14.98 2.42 -11.21
C LEU A 216 -14.53 2.74 -9.80
N ILE A 217 -13.49 2.03 -9.37
CA ILE A 217 -12.74 2.31 -8.15
C ILE A 217 -11.29 2.55 -8.54
N ALA A 218 -10.76 3.72 -8.20
CA ALA A 218 -9.35 4.04 -8.29
C ALA A 218 -8.64 3.79 -6.97
N TYR A 219 -7.38 3.39 -7.04
CA TYR A 219 -6.51 3.21 -5.89
C TYR A 219 -5.04 3.38 -6.29
N GLY A 220 -4.21 3.85 -5.35
CA GLY A 220 -2.76 3.89 -5.52
C GLY A 220 -2.13 2.65 -4.90
N ALA A 221 -1.05 2.15 -5.49
CA ALA A 221 -0.20 1.12 -4.88
C ALA A 221 1.24 1.64 -4.83
N ASP A 222 2.01 1.29 -3.80
CA ASP A 222 3.43 1.67 -3.76
C ASP A 222 4.17 1.13 -5.00
N ARG A 223 5.04 1.94 -5.57
CA ARG A 223 5.88 1.49 -6.68
C ARG A 223 6.89 0.47 -6.19
N ILE A 224 6.88 -0.69 -6.83
CA ILE A 224 7.92 -1.71 -6.65
C ILE A 224 9.11 -1.46 -7.58
N ASN A 225 8.88 -0.79 -8.71
CA ASN A 225 9.89 -0.48 -9.71
C ASN A 225 10.04 1.02 -9.84
N GLY A 226 11.15 1.62 -9.42
CA GLY A 226 11.40 3.05 -9.61
C GLY A 226 12.88 3.34 -9.66
N SER A 227 13.26 4.31 -10.49
CA SER A 227 14.52 5.00 -10.23
C SER A 227 14.46 5.64 -8.84
N ALA A 228 15.62 5.96 -8.26
CA ALA A 228 15.68 6.73 -7.01
C ALA A 228 14.87 8.04 -7.03
N TRP A 229 14.56 8.53 -8.23
CA TRP A 229 13.87 9.78 -8.52
C TRP A 229 12.40 9.57 -8.93
N ASP A 230 11.96 8.32 -9.11
CA ASP A 230 10.58 7.98 -9.44
C ASP A 230 9.78 7.83 -8.14
N VAL A 231 9.56 8.95 -7.47
CA VAL A 231 8.76 9.02 -6.25
C VAL A 231 7.28 9.01 -6.62
N GLY A 232 6.48 8.15 -5.98
CA GLY A 232 5.02 8.15 -6.14
C GLY A 232 4.39 6.77 -6.09
N TYR A 233 3.13 6.74 -6.50
CA TYR A 233 2.27 5.55 -6.48
C TYR A 233 1.94 5.13 -7.91
N ASP A 234 1.70 3.85 -8.14
CA ASP A 234 1.08 3.38 -9.37
C ASP A 234 -0.44 3.48 -9.22
N LEU A 235 -1.07 4.33 -10.02
CA LEU A 235 -2.52 4.55 -10.03
C LEU A 235 -3.20 3.47 -10.85
N HIS A 236 -4.13 2.76 -10.22
CA HIS A 236 -4.90 1.70 -10.84
C HIS A 236 -6.40 1.99 -10.78
N ILE A 237 -7.14 1.38 -11.70
CA ILE A 237 -8.60 1.35 -11.68
C ILE A 237 -9.12 -0.08 -11.79
N VAL A 238 -10.27 -0.34 -11.19
CA VAL A 238 -10.99 -1.61 -11.29
C VAL A 238 -12.50 -1.38 -11.27
N ALA A 239 -13.26 -2.21 -11.97
CA ALA A 239 -14.72 -2.20 -11.92
C ALA A 239 -15.20 -3.11 -10.77
N PRO A 240 -16.08 -2.65 -9.87
CA PRO A 240 -16.57 -3.46 -8.76
C PRO A 240 -17.55 -4.55 -9.23
N THR A 241 -18.28 -4.34 -10.32
CA THR A 241 -19.31 -5.25 -10.84
C THR A 241 -18.80 -6.15 -11.94
N GLU A 242 -17.92 -5.65 -12.81
CA GLU A 242 -17.39 -6.39 -13.95
C GLU A 242 -16.19 -7.25 -13.54
N ASN A 243 -15.93 -8.34 -14.27
CA ASN A 243 -14.75 -9.18 -14.04
C ASN A 243 -13.55 -8.67 -14.85
N ILE A 244 -13.25 -7.39 -14.70
CA ILE A 244 -12.11 -6.74 -15.36
C ILE A 244 -10.94 -6.71 -14.37
N PRO A 245 -9.76 -7.22 -14.77
CA PRO A 245 -8.59 -7.15 -13.91
C PRO A 245 -8.20 -5.68 -13.66
N PRO A 246 -7.64 -5.36 -12.48
CA PRO A 246 -7.17 -4.01 -12.21
C PRO A 246 -6.18 -3.53 -13.27
N THR A 247 -6.42 -2.33 -13.78
CA THR A 247 -5.65 -1.75 -14.88
C THR A 247 -4.80 -0.60 -14.38
N LEU A 248 -3.52 -0.60 -14.71
CA LEU A 248 -2.62 0.53 -14.46
C LEU A 248 -3.01 1.70 -15.37
N VAL A 249 -3.35 2.84 -14.76
CA VAL A 249 -3.67 4.09 -15.47
C VAL A 249 -2.42 4.91 -15.69
N ALA A 250 -1.64 5.12 -14.62
CA ALA A 250 -0.43 5.94 -14.66
C ALA A 250 0.57 5.50 -13.59
N PRO A 251 1.88 5.42 -13.91
CA PRO A 251 2.92 5.18 -12.93
C PRO A 251 3.42 6.48 -12.28
N ALA A 252 4.01 6.37 -11.08
CA ALA A 252 4.60 7.49 -10.33
C ALA A 252 3.68 8.72 -10.21
N THR A 253 2.40 8.47 -9.94
CA THR A 253 1.45 9.53 -9.62
C THR A 253 1.65 10.03 -8.20
N ALA A 254 1.39 11.31 -7.98
CA ALA A 254 1.23 11.83 -6.63
C ALA A 254 0.10 11.10 -5.89
N ILE A 255 0.10 11.16 -4.56
CA ILE A 255 -0.98 10.61 -3.74
C ILE A 255 -2.32 11.36 -3.93
N GLY A 256 -2.32 12.48 -4.66
CA GLY A 256 -3.45 13.35 -4.91
C GLY A 256 -4.09 13.13 -6.27
N TYR A 257 -5.26 12.48 -6.31
CA TYR A 257 -6.08 12.34 -7.52
C TYR A 257 -7.58 12.37 -7.21
N ALA A 258 -8.38 12.60 -8.25
CA ALA A 258 -9.84 12.63 -8.22
C ALA A 258 -10.40 12.39 -9.63
N PHE A 259 -11.50 11.64 -9.72
CA PHE A 259 -12.22 11.51 -10.98
C PHE A 259 -12.84 12.84 -11.42
N THR A 260 -12.93 13.05 -12.73
CA THR A 260 -13.77 14.09 -13.31
C THR A 260 -15.26 13.81 -13.03
N PRO A 261 -16.12 14.84 -12.94
CA PRO A 261 -17.55 14.66 -12.65
C PRO A 261 -18.28 13.72 -13.63
N ASP A 262 -17.83 13.66 -14.89
CA ASP A 262 -18.37 12.78 -15.93
C ASP A 262 -17.83 11.35 -15.87
N SER A 263 -16.96 11.03 -14.90
CA SER A 263 -16.31 9.72 -14.70
C SER A 263 -15.42 9.25 -15.85
N ARG A 264 -15.02 10.14 -16.78
CA ARG A 264 -14.24 9.77 -17.97
C ARG A 264 -12.73 9.90 -17.79
N ALA A 265 -12.27 10.63 -16.78
CA ALA A 265 -10.85 10.84 -16.50
C ALA A 265 -10.58 10.90 -14.98
N ILE A 266 -9.29 10.84 -14.61
CA ILE A 266 -8.76 10.85 -13.26
C ILE A 266 -7.44 11.62 -13.17
#